data_AF-A0A191ZGZ8-F1
#
_entry.id   AF-A0A191ZGZ8-F1
#
_cell.length_a   1.000
_cell.length_b   1.000
_cell.length_c   1.000
_cell.angle_alpha   90.00
_cell.angle_beta   90.00
_cell.angle_gamma   90.00
#
_symmetry.space_group_name_H-M   'P 1'
#
loop_
_entity.id
_entity.type
_entity.pdbx_description
1 polymer ?
#
loop_
_entity_poly.entity_id
_entity_poly.type
_entity_poly.pdbx_seq_one_letter_code
_entity_poly.pdbx_strand_id
1 'polypeptide(L)'
;MGRVSAPLPEVLADRLDVLRRLGIEVDAQTDRWLADQTGVHDVAAINAITEARRMIELTVDMAVAHGCAEHPDLLAMRAEWEQRFARTRKAMENKQRLLTDSLRHHLQQNRAARAYIDTEGLGL
;
A
#
# COMPACT_ATOMS: atom_id res chain seq x y z
N MET A 1 -9.23 -37.58 9.67
CA MET A 1 -10.45 -37.34 8.87
C MET A 1 -10.28 -36.01 8.16
N GLY A 2 -9.85 -36.01 6.90
CA GLY A 2 -9.73 -34.79 6.10
C GLY A 2 -11.11 -34.29 5.75
N ARG A 3 -11.51 -33.12 6.25
CA ARG A 3 -12.70 -32.43 5.73
C ARG A 3 -12.33 -32.00 4.32
N VAL A 4 -12.85 -32.70 3.32
CA VAL A 4 -12.91 -32.19 1.95
C VAL A 4 -13.82 -30.97 2.03
N SER A 5 -13.23 -29.77 2.00
CA SER A 5 -14.01 -28.53 1.94
C SER A 5 -14.93 -28.62 0.72
N ALA A 6 -16.20 -28.27 0.90
CA ALA A 6 -17.12 -28.14 -0.22
C ALA A 6 -16.51 -27.18 -1.25
N PRO A 7 -16.68 -27.45 -2.56
CA PRO A 7 -16.09 -26.60 -3.60
C PRO A 7 -16.58 -25.16 -3.43
N LEU A 8 -15.65 -24.21 -3.60
CA LEU A 8 -15.96 -22.79 -3.54
C LEU A 8 -16.97 -22.45 -4.66
N PRO A 9 -18.06 -21.71 -4.36
CA PRO A 9 -18.97 -21.22 -5.39
C PRO A 9 -18.21 -20.50 -6.51
N GLU A 10 -18.58 -20.74 -7.77
CA GLU A 10 -17.89 -20.17 -8.95
C GLU A 10 -17.75 -18.65 -8.85
N VAL A 11 -18.80 -17.96 -8.40
CA VAL A 11 -18.78 -16.51 -8.21
C VAL A 11 -17.71 -16.05 -7.20
N LEU A 12 -17.44 -16.85 -6.18
CA LEU A 12 -16.36 -16.56 -5.21
C LEU A 12 -15.00 -16.90 -5.80
N ALA A 13 -14.87 -17.98 -6.58
CA ALA A 13 -13.64 -18.31 -7.28
C ALA A 13 -13.22 -17.18 -8.25
N ASP A 14 -14.16 -16.68 -9.06
CA ASP A 14 -13.93 -15.55 -9.97
C ASP A 14 -13.49 -14.30 -9.20
N ARG A 15 -14.11 -14.04 -8.04
CA ARG A 15 -13.74 -12.90 -7.18
C ARG A 15 -12.33 -13.06 -6.61
N LEU A 16 -11.93 -14.27 -6.21
CA LEU A 16 -10.57 -14.53 -5.77
C LEU A 16 -9.56 -14.25 -6.90
N ASP A 17 -9.88 -14.61 -8.15
CA ASP A 17 -9.02 -14.31 -9.30
C ASP A 17 -8.94 -12.81 -9.63
N VAL A 18 -10.05 -12.08 -9.45
CA VAL A 18 -10.05 -10.61 -9.53
C VAL A 18 -9.17 -10.02 -8.43
N LEU A 19 -9.27 -10.51 -7.19
CA LEU A 19 -8.44 -10.07 -6.08
C LEU A 19 -6.94 -10.36 -6.33
N ARG A 20 -6.56 -11.50 -6.90
CA ARG A 20 -5.15 -11.78 -7.26
C ARG A 20 -4.61 -10.74 -8.24
N ARG A 21 -5.38 -10.41 -9.27
CA ARG A 21 -5.00 -9.40 -10.29
C ARG A 21 -4.90 -8.00 -9.70
N LEU A 22 -5.86 -7.61 -8.85
CA LEU A 22 -5.81 -6.37 -8.09
C LEU A 22 -4.57 -6.30 -7.18
N GLY A 23 -4.17 -7.43 -6.58
CA GLY A 23 -2.96 -7.52 -5.78
C GLY A 23 -1.70 -7.11 -6.55
N ILE A 24 -1.55 -7.61 -7.78
CA ILE A 24 -0.44 -7.25 -8.68
C ILE A 24 -0.47 -5.75 -9.02
N GLU A 25 -1.65 -5.20 -9.31
CA GLU A 25 -1.79 -3.77 -9.63
C GLU A 25 -1.46 -2.90 -8.41
N VAL A 26 -1.93 -3.25 -7.23
CA VAL A 26 -1.62 -2.54 -5.98
C VAL A 26 -0.11 -2.56 -5.72
N ASP A 27 0.55 -3.70 -5.90
CA ASP A 27 1.99 -3.83 -5.72
C ASP A 27 2.73 -2.91 -6.73
N ALA A 28 2.34 -2.92 -8.01
CA ALA A 28 2.94 -2.07 -9.04
C ALA A 28 2.74 -0.56 -8.79
N GLN A 29 1.54 -0.15 -8.36
CA GLN A 29 1.26 1.25 -8.03
C GLN A 29 1.99 1.68 -6.75
N THR A 30 2.11 0.77 -5.77
CA THR A 30 2.88 1.02 -4.55
C THR A 30 4.35 1.23 -4.87
N ASP A 31 4.94 0.42 -5.75
CA ASP A 31 6.35 0.57 -6.15
C ASP A 31 6.62 1.90 -6.84
N ARG A 32 5.75 2.30 -7.78
CA ARG A 32 5.83 3.61 -8.45
C ARG A 32 5.70 4.75 -7.45
N TRP A 33 4.74 4.62 -6.54
CA TRP A 33 4.52 5.60 -5.50
C TRP A 33 5.71 5.71 -4.54
N LEU A 34 6.33 4.61 -4.14
CA LEU A 34 7.49 4.64 -3.24
C LEU A 34 8.72 5.29 -3.87
N ALA A 35 8.92 5.11 -5.19
CA ALA A 35 9.99 5.77 -5.94
C ALA A 35 9.76 7.28 -6.14
N ASP A 36 8.51 7.73 -6.03
CA ASP A 36 8.12 9.10 -6.33
C ASP A 36 8.27 10.04 -5.13
N GLN A 37 9.11 11.05 -5.28
CA GLN A 37 9.29 12.11 -4.28
C GLN A 37 8.41 13.34 -4.54
N THR A 38 7.73 13.40 -5.69
CA THR A 38 6.97 14.55 -6.17
C THR A 38 5.47 14.46 -5.89
N GLY A 39 4.95 13.25 -5.62
CA GLY A 39 3.55 12.99 -5.30
C GLY A 39 2.65 12.78 -6.53
N VAL A 40 3.22 12.73 -7.74
CA VAL A 40 2.51 12.43 -9.00
C VAL A 40 1.75 11.10 -8.94
N HIS A 41 2.27 10.12 -8.22
CA HIS A 41 1.68 8.78 -8.13
C HIS A 41 0.75 8.57 -6.91
N ASP A 42 0.56 9.58 -6.06
CA ASP A 42 -0.24 9.46 -4.82
C ASP A 42 -1.69 9.03 -5.12
N VAL A 43 -2.35 9.71 -6.06
CA VAL A 43 -3.77 9.45 -6.39
C VAL A 43 -3.95 8.05 -6.97
N ALA A 44 -3.03 7.60 -7.82
CA ALA A 44 -3.10 6.27 -8.43
C ALA A 44 -2.96 5.16 -7.38
N ALA A 45 -1.99 5.29 -6.47
CA ALA A 45 -1.81 4.33 -5.38
C ALA A 45 -3.00 4.29 -4.41
N ILE A 46 -3.53 5.47 -4.03
CA ILE A 46 -4.71 5.55 -3.16
C ILE A 46 -5.93 4.90 -3.82
N ASN A 47 -6.15 5.15 -5.12
CA ASN A 47 -7.27 4.57 -5.85
C ASN A 47 -7.15 3.04 -5.92
N ALA A 48 -5.97 2.51 -6.25
CA ALA A 48 -5.75 1.07 -6.32
C ALA A 48 -5.99 0.38 -4.96
N ILE A 49 -5.48 0.96 -3.86
CA ILE A 49 -5.72 0.43 -2.50
C ILE A 49 -7.20 0.52 -2.12
N THR A 50 -7.87 1.62 -2.45
CA THR A 50 -9.30 1.83 -2.17
C THR A 50 -10.17 0.82 -2.91
N GLU A 51 -9.87 0.57 -4.19
CA GLU A 51 -10.56 -0.41 -5.01
C GLU A 51 -10.37 -1.83 -4.48
N ALA A 52 -9.13 -2.20 -4.14
CA ALA A 52 -8.83 -3.48 -3.52
C ALA A 52 -9.61 -3.68 -2.21
N ARG A 53 -9.65 -2.67 -1.34
CA ARG A 53 -10.41 -2.73 -0.08
C ARG A 53 -11.90 -3.01 -0.32
N ARG A 54 -12.54 -2.26 -1.23
CA ARG A 54 -13.95 -2.46 -1.57
C ARG A 54 -14.21 -3.87 -2.11
N MET A 55 -13.31 -4.37 -2.96
CA MET A 55 -13.44 -5.72 -3.53
C MET A 55 -13.30 -6.81 -2.46
N ILE A 56 -12.40 -6.63 -1.50
CA ILE A 56 -12.24 -7.55 -0.35
C ILE A 56 -13.49 -7.56 0.50
N GLU A 57 -14.01 -6.38 0.87
CA GLU A 57 -15.25 -6.26 1.68
C GLU A 57 -16.41 -6.99 1.02
N LEU A 58 -16.66 -6.75 -0.28
CA LEU A 58 -17.70 -7.44 -1.04
C LEU A 58 -17.48 -8.96 -1.11
N THR A 59 -16.24 -9.40 -1.28
CA THR A 59 -15.91 -10.84 -1.35
C THR A 59 -16.16 -11.53 -0.01
N VAL A 60 -15.86 -10.85 1.11
CA VAL A 60 -16.14 -11.35 2.46
C VAL A 60 -17.65 -11.43 2.70
N ASP A 61 -18.41 -10.39 2.35
CA ASP A 61 -19.87 -10.39 2.50
C ASP A 61 -20.51 -11.54 1.72
N MET A 62 -20.06 -11.77 0.49
CA MET A 62 -20.50 -12.91 -0.33
C MET A 62 -20.11 -14.25 0.30
N ALA A 63 -18.89 -14.38 0.81
CA ALA A 63 -18.44 -15.60 1.47
C ALA A 63 -19.29 -15.92 2.72
N VAL A 64 -19.65 -14.91 3.51
CA VAL A 64 -20.55 -15.06 4.65
C VAL A 64 -21.94 -15.48 4.20
N ALA A 65 -22.50 -14.83 3.17
CA ALA A 65 -23.83 -15.17 2.63
C ALA A 65 -23.92 -16.60 2.09
N HIS A 66 -22.83 -17.11 1.50
CA HIS A 66 -22.75 -18.49 1.00
C HIS A 66 -22.31 -19.51 2.07
N GLY A 67 -22.04 -19.09 3.31
CA GLY A 67 -21.57 -20.00 4.37
C GLY A 67 -20.16 -20.54 4.16
N CYS A 68 -19.35 -19.86 3.36
CA CYS A 68 -18.00 -20.27 2.96
C CYS A 68 -16.89 -19.39 3.56
N ALA A 69 -17.18 -18.54 4.55
CA ALA A 69 -16.19 -17.62 5.14
C ALA A 69 -14.91 -18.30 5.65
N GLU A 70 -15.01 -19.55 6.13
CA GLU A 70 -13.90 -20.35 6.63
C GLU A 70 -13.26 -21.26 5.55
N HIS A 71 -13.59 -21.04 4.27
CA HIS A 71 -13.01 -21.83 3.19
C HIS A 71 -11.49 -21.57 3.09
N PRO A 72 -10.65 -22.61 2.95
CA PRO A 72 -9.19 -22.46 2.91
C PRO A 72 -8.69 -21.41 1.92
N ASP A 73 -9.26 -21.36 0.71
CA ASP A 73 -8.84 -20.39 -0.31
C ASP A 73 -9.15 -18.93 0.08
N LEU A 74 -10.27 -18.70 0.78
CA LEU A 74 -10.63 -17.37 1.28
C LEU A 74 -9.71 -16.95 2.43
N LEU A 75 -9.38 -17.89 3.32
CA LEU A 75 -8.41 -17.66 4.40
C LEU A 75 -7.00 -17.39 3.85
N ALA A 76 -6.58 -18.13 2.83
CA ALA A 76 -5.30 -17.92 2.15
C ALA A 76 -5.26 -16.53 1.47
N MET A 77 -6.32 -16.16 0.75
CA MET A 77 -6.45 -14.84 0.14
C MET A 77 -6.40 -13.73 1.18
N ARG A 78 -7.11 -13.89 2.30
CA ARG A 78 -7.09 -12.94 3.41
C ARG A 78 -5.68 -12.76 3.97
N ALA A 79 -4.98 -13.86 4.26
CA ALA A 79 -3.62 -13.80 4.78
C ALA A 79 -2.66 -13.12 3.80
N GLU A 80 -2.78 -13.38 2.49
CA GLU A 80 -1.98 -12.72 1.46
C GLU A 80 -2.19 -11.19 1.47
N TRP A 81 -3.45 -10.75 1.53
CA TRP A 81 -3.79 -9.32 1.56
C TRP A 81 -3.39 -8.64 2.86
N GLU A 82 -3.54 -9.29 4.02
CA GLU A 82 -3.06 -8.80 5.30
C GLU A 82 -1.54 -8.55 5.26
N GLN A 83 -0.78 -9.50 4.69
CA GLN A 83 0.66 -9.33 4.48
C GLN A 83 0.97 -8.20 3.51
N ARG A 84 0.22 -8.07 2.42
CA ARG A 84 0.39 -6.97 1.44
C ARG A 84 0.20 -5.62 2.11
N PHE A 85 -0.91 -5.41 2.83
CA PHE A 85 -1.15 -4.15 3.54
C PHE A 85 -0.09 -3.87 4.62
N ALA A 86 0.39 -4.89 5.33
CA ALA A 86 1.47 -4.73 6.30
C ALA A 86 2.78 -4.26 5.65
N ARG A 87 3.14 -4.80 4.48
CA ARG A 87 4.31 -4.36 3.70
C ARG A 87 4.14 -2.93 3.21
N THR A 88 2.99 -2.61 2.62
CA THR A 88 2.69 -1.26 2.13
C THR A 88 2.76 -0.23 3.26
N ARG A 89 2.17 -0.51 4.42
CA ARG A 89 2.23 0.38 5.61
C ARG A 89 3.68 0.63 6.05
N LYS A 90 4.49 -0.43 6.17
CA LYS A 90 5.91 -0.28 6.54
C LYS A 90 6.67 0.58 5.53
N ALA A 91 6.37 0.43 4.24
CA ALA A 91 6.97 1.24 3.19
C ALA A 91 6.51 2.71 3.25
N MET A 92 5.24 2.96 3.56
CA MET A 92 4.70 4.31 3.81
C MET A 92 5.45 5.01 4.96
N GLU A 93 5.61 4.34 6.10
CA GLU A 93 6.34 4.86 7.27
C GLU A 93 7.80 5.21 6.91
N ASN A 94 8.46 4.33 6.14
CA ASN A 94 9.83 4.58 5.67
C ASN A 94 9.92 5.79 4.73
N LYS A 95 8.99 5.92 3.76
CA LYS A 95 8.95 7.05 2.83
C LYS A 95 8.76 8.37 3.58
N GLN A 96 7.83 8.41 4.53
CA GLN A 96 7.58 9.60 5.36
C GLN A 96 8.82 10.02 6.16
N ARG A 97 9.54 9.06 6.74
CA ARG A 97 10.80 9.33 7.45
C ARG A 97 11.86 9.93 6.51
N LEU A 98 12.08 9.32 5.34
CA LEU A 98 13.07 9.80 4.37
C LEU A 98 12.76 11.22 3.87
N LEU A 99 11.50 11.52 3.58
CA LEU A 99 11.08 12.87 3.18
C LEU A 99 11.31 13.89 4.31
N THR A 100 11.02 13.50 5.55
CA THR A 100 11.23 14.37 6.72
C THR A 100 12.73 14.65 6.96
N ASP A 101 13.57 13.63 6.84
CA ASP A 101 15.02 13.75 6.99
C ASP A 101 15.63 14.62 5.87
N SER A 102 15.18 14.41 4.62
CA SER A 102 15.57 15.24 3.47
C SER A 102 15.20 16.71 3.68
N LEU A 103 13.95 16.99 4.09
CA LEU A 103 13.50 18.35 4.41
C LEU A 103 14.34 18.99 5.51
N ARG A 104 14.65 18.24 6.58
CA ARG A 104 15.50 18.74 7.67
C ARG A 104 16.91 19.07 7.18
N HIS A 105 17.49 18.23 6.33
CA HIS A 105 18.81 18.46 5.77
C HIS A 105 18.85 19.71 4.87
N HIS A 106 17.86 19.87 3.99
CA HIS A 106 17.73 21.07 3.15
C HIS A 106 17.55 22.34 3.98
N LEU A 107 16.74 22.30 5.04
CA LEU A 107 16.59 23.43 5.95
C LEU A 107 17.89 23.79 6.67
N GLN A 108 18.68 22.80 7.08
CA GLN A 108 19.99 23.01 7.70
C GLN A 108 21.00 23.61 6.71
N GLN A 109 21.07 23.07 5.48
CA GLN A 109 21.93 23.60 4.42
C GLN A 109 21.55 25.03 4.06
N ASN A 110 20.27 25.34 3.90
CA ASN A 110 19.80 26.70 3.63
C ASN A 110 20.15 27.67 4.76
N ARG A 111 20.03 27.24 6.03
CA ARG A 111 20.47 28.05 7.18
C ARG A 111 21.98 28.28 7.17
N ALA A 112 22.78 27.25 6.90
CA ALA A 112 24.23 27.36 6.84
C ALA A 112 24.69 28.26 5.68
N ALA A 113 24.09 28.11 4.49
CA ALA A 113 24.36 28.96 3.33
C ALA A 113 23.98 30.42 3.59
N ARG A 114 22.84 30.66 4.24
CA ARG A 114 22.41 32.02 4.61
C ARG A 114 23.34 32.65 5.63
N ALA A 115 23.75 31.90 6.66
CA ALA A 115 24.74 32.36 7.63
C ALA A 115 26.09 32.70 6.97
N TYR A 116 26.53 31.90 5.99
CA TYR A 116 27.76 32.15 5.23
C TYR A 116 27.68 33.46 4.43
N ILE A 117 26.58 33.67 3.70
CA ILE A 117 26.31 34.91 2.95
C ILE A 117 26.26 36.13 3.88
N ASP A 118 25.57 36.01 5.02
CA ASP A 118 25.47 37.11 6.00
C ASP A 118 26.84 37.42 6.63
N THR A 119 27.70 36.42 6.84
CA THR A 119 29.07 36.64 7.36
C THR A 119 30.03 37.23 6.33
N GLU A 120 29.91 36.90 5.03
CA GLU A 120 30.70 37.56 3.97
C GLU A 120 30.17 38.98 3.66
N GLY A 121 28.87 39.22 3.81
CA GLY A 121 28.24 40.54 3.60
C GLY A 121 28.47 41.56 4.72
N LEU A 122 28.88 41.12 5.91
CA LEU A 122 29.28 41.99 7.04
C LEU A 122 30.79 42.25 7.08
N GLY A 123 31.54 41.74 6.09
CA GLY A 123 32.98 41.93 5.95
C GLY A 123 33.37 43.12 5.06
N LEU A 124 32.78 44.30 5.28
CA LEU A 124 33.27 45.61 4.80
C LEU A 124 32.91 46.71 5.81
#